data_AF-A0A0A5GIK2-F1
#
_entry.id   AF-A0A0A5GIK2-F1
#
_cell.length_a   1.000
_cell.length_b   1.000
_cell.length_c   1.000
_cell.angle_alpha   90.00
_cell.angle_beta   90.00
_cell.angle_gamma   90.00
#
_symmetry.space_group_name_H-M   'P 1'
#
loop_
_entity.id
_entity.type
_entity.pdbx_description
1 polymer ?
#
loop_
_entity_poly.entity_id
_entity_poly.type
_entity_poly.pdbx_seq_one_letter_code
_entity_poly.pdbx_strand_id
1 'polypeptide(L)'
;MKKNFLLSSGTAILLATLATSSFVQPVEAASEVTIETVVFEHEGTEFTVPLTDFAKQVTLKSGDFYDFFKNDDPTINAVGLSTGDYIDFREYAKRVTFKESTETVQDVLNDLPDVTDIHVSDNTIASYQTINGYNSDGEPVFEEAVTPEVISID
;
A
#
# COMPACT_ATOMS: atom_id res chain seq x y z
N MET A 1 59.23 -35.59 50.22
CA MET A 1 60.56 -35.74 49.59
C MET A 1 60.41 -35.65 48.07
N LYS A 2 61.38 -34.97 47.44
CA LYS A 2 61.47 -34.56 46.03
C LYS A 2 61.15 -35.67 45.00
N LYS A 3 60.53 -35.31 43.88
CA LYS A 3 61.18 -35.31 42.55
C LYS A 3 60.28 -34.71 41.44
N ASN A 4 60.92 -33.81 40.69
CA ASN A 4 60.48 -33.12 39.50
C ASN A 4 60.15 -34.10 38.35
N PHE A 5 59.29 -33.71 37.41
CA PHE A 5 59.52 -33.99 35.99
C PHE A 5 58.89 -32.90 35.10
N LEU A 6 59.75 -32.14 34.44
CA LEU A 6 59.49 -31.20 33.35
C LEU A 6 59.35 -31.97 32.04
N LEU A 7 58.30 -31.75 31.25
CA LEU A 7 58.22 -32.04 29.80
C LEU A 7 56.84 -31.51 29.35
N SER A 8 56.62 -30.83 28.23
CA SER A 8 57.45 -30.29 27.15
C SER A 8 56.48 -29.37 26.40
N SER A 9 56.92 -28.17 26.05
CA SER A 9 56.19 -27.19 25.24
C SER A 9 55.83 -27.75 23.86
N GLY A 10 54.54 -27.84 23.58
CA GLY A 10 54.00 -28.10 22.24
C GLY A 10 53.02 -27.01 21.85
N THR A 11 53.52 -25.91 21.30
CA THR A 11 52.67 -24.86 20.74
C THR A 11 52.22 -25.30 19.35
N ALA A 12 51.01 -25.85 19.25
CA ALA A 12 50.36 -26.04 17.97
C ALA A 12 49.82 -24.68 17.50
N ILE A 13 50.48 -24.07 16.52
CA ILE A 13 49.95 -22.91 15.81
C ILE A 13 48.87 -23.45 14.87
N LEU A 14 47.60 -23.41 15.30
CA LEU A 14 46.48 -23.50 14.37
C LEU A 14 46.42 -22.18 13.58
N LEU A 15 46.86 -22.21 12.32
CA LEU A 15 46.42 -21.21 11.36
C LEU A 15 44.92 -21.43 11.12
N ALA A 16 44.10 -20.71 11.86
CA ALA A 16 42.69 -20.54 11.52
C ALA A 16 42.63 -19.65 10.27
N THR A 17 42.50 -20.27 9.10
CA THR A 17 42.11 -19.58 7.88
C THR A 17 40.71 -19.02 8.13
N LEU A 18 40.62 -17.72 8.37
CA LEU A 18 39.35 -17.00 8.37
C LEU A 18 38.85 -17.01 6.92
N ALA A 19 38.05 -18.02 6.59
CA ALA A 19 37.17 -17.94 5.43
C ALA A 19 36.16 -16.82 5.73
N THR A 20 36.43 -15.61 5.23
CA THR A 20 35.43 -14.56 5.19
C THR A 20 34.35 -15.06 4.24
N SER A 21 33.26 -15.62 4.78
CA SER A 21 32.02 -15.73 4.03
C SER A 21 31.71 -14.32 3.54
N SER A 22 31.87 -14.09 2.23
CA SER A 22 31.22 -12.95 1.59
C SER A 22 29.73 -13.16 1.82
N PHE A 23 29.19 -12.47 2.82
CA PHE A 23 27.78 -12.20 2.90
C PHE A 23 27.48 -11.35 1.67
N VAL A 24 27.07 -12.00 0.59
CA VAL A 24 26.34 -11.33 -0.48
C VAL A 24 25.10 -10.82 0.23
N GLN A 25 25.07 -9.52 0.54
CA GLN A 25 23.85 -8.93 1.04
C GLN A 25 22.80 -9.14 -0.04
N PRO A 26 21.61 -9.67 0.29
CA PRO A 26 20.52 -9.65 -0.66
C PRO A 26 20.36 -8.20 -1.10
N VAL A 27 20.47 -7.95 -2.41
CA VAL A 27 20.02 -6.69 -2.98
C VAL A 27 18.55 -6.60 -2.62
N GLU A 28 18.17 -5.63 -1.79
CA GLU A 28 16.75 -5.29 -1.63
C GLU A 28 16.23 -5.00 -3.03
N ALA A 29 15.42 -5.92 -3.56
CA ALA A 29 14.59 -5.61 -4.70
C ALA A 29 13.75 -4.40 -4.29
N ALA A 30 13.73 -3.36 -5.12
CA ALA A 30 12.83 -2.24 -4.91
C ALA A 30 11.42 -2.81 -4.72
N SER A 31 10.74 -2.43 -3.63
CA SER A 31 9.38 -2.87 -3.38
C SER A 31 8.49 -2.45 -4.55
N GLU A 32 7.82 -3.42 -5.17
CA GLU A 32 6.89 -3.15 -6.27
C GLU A 32 5.74 -2.28 -5.77
N VAL A 33 5.40 -1.24 -6.55
CA VAL A 33 4.27 -0.37 -6.25
C VAL A 33 2.97 -1.11 -6.55
N THR A 34 2.06 -1.16 -5.59
CA THR A 34 0.77 -1.83 -5.73
C THR A 34 -0.38 -0.88 -5.46
N ILE A 35 -1.53 -1.11 -6.08
CA ILE A 35 -2.78 -0.41 -5.72
C ILE A 35 -3.36 -1.08 -4.47
N GLU A 36 -3.60 -0.30 -3.43
CA GLU A 36 -4.15 -0.78 -2.15
C GLU A 36 -5.61 -0.37 -1.96
N THR A 37 -6.01 0.79 -2.48
CA THR A 37 -7.36 1.33 -2.30
C THR A 37 -7.94 1.91 -3.58
N VAL A 38 -9.27 2.00 -3.63
CA VAL A 38 -10.04 2.65 -4.70
C VAL A 38 -10.91 3.71 -4.06
N VAL A 39 -10.88 4.93 -4.63
CA VAL A 39 -11.70 6.05 -4.17
C VAL A 39 -12.91 6.20 -5.08
N PHE A 40 -14.08 6.14 -4.48
CA PHE A 40 -15.37 6.29 -5.15
C PHE A 40 -15.99 7.64 -4.79
N GLU A 41 -16.71 8.23 -5.74
CA GLU A 41 -17.59 9.37 -5.53
C GLU A 41 -19.05 8.96 -5.70
N HIS A 42 -19.87 9.33 -4.72
CA HIS A 42 -21.31 9.22 -4.78
C HIS A 42 -21.95 10.43 -4.11
N GLU A 43 -22.87 11.09 -4.82
CA GLU A 43 -23.56 12.31 -4.35
C GLU A 43 -22.61 13.41 -3.81
N GLY A 44 -21.44 13.56 -4.43
CA GLY A 44 -20.42 14.54 -4.05
C GLY A 44 -19.62 14.18 -2.79
N THR A 45 -19.79 12.96 -2.26
CA THR A 45 -18.98 12.41 -1.18
C THR A 45 -17.96 11.42 -1.75
N GLU A 46 -16.68 11.66 -1.46
CA GLU A 46 -15.59 10.76 -1.82
C GLU A 46 -15.22 9.85 -0.65
N PHE A 47 -15.09 8.55 -0.92
CA PHE A 47 -14.77 7.56 0.10
C PHE A 47 -13.86 6.46 -0.40
N THR A 48 -13.08 5.89 0.52
CA THR A 48 -12.03 4.92 0.22
C THR A 48 -12.50 3.50 0.52
N VAL A 49 -12.24 2.56 -0.40
CA VAL A 49 -12.50 1.13 -0.22
C VAL A 49 -11.21 0.35 -0.49
N PRO A 50 -10.82 -0.61 0.37
CA PRO A 50 -9.68 -1.48 0.09
C PRO A 50 -9.87 -2.24 -1.24
N LEU A 51 -8.84 -2.27 -2.08
CA LEU A 51 -8.89 -2.94 -3.39
C LEU A 51 -9.26 -4.42 -3.24
N THR A 52 -8.76 -5.08 -2.19
CA THR A 52 -9.07 -6.48 -1.89
C THR A 52 -10.56 -6.70 -1.66
N ASP A 53 -11.21 -5.79 -0.95
CA ASP A 53 -12.63 -5.88 -0.63
C ASP A 53 -13.49 -5.56 -1.84
N PHE A 54 -13.11 -4.52 -2.59
CA PHE A 54 -13.72 -4.19 -3.88
C PHE A 54 -13.65 -5.39 -4.84
N ALA A 55 -12.44 -5.91 -5.10
CA ALA A 55 -12.21 -7.01 -6.04
C ALA A 55 -12.97 -8.28 -5.61
N LYS A 56 -12.98 -8.59 -4.32
CA LYS A 56 -13.73 -9.73 -3.77
C LYS A 56 -15.23 -9.56 -4.01
N GLN A 57 -15.81 -8.41 -3.68
CA GLN A 57 -17.26 -8.18 -3.79
C GLN A 57 -17.72 -8.15 -5.25
N VAL A 58 -16.95 -7.55 -6.15
CA VAL A 58 -17.23 -7.57 -7.61
C VAL A 58 -17.12 -8.99 -8.17
N THR A 59 -16.11 -9.77 -7.75
CA THR A 59 -15.92 -11.15 -8.24
C THR A 59 -17.04 -12.07 -7.77
N LEU A 60 -17.40 -11.99 -6.48
CA LEU A 60 -18.46 -12.82 -5.89
C LEU A 60 -19.86 -12.36 -6.30
N LYS A 61 -19.99 -11.12 -6.80
CA LYS A 61 -21.27 -10.48 -7.12
C LYS A 61 -22.24 -10.52 -5.93
N SER A 62 -21.70 -10.25 -4.75
CA SER A 62 -22.40 -10.37 -3.48
C SER A 62 -21.81 -9.43 -2.44
N GLY A 63 -22.66 -8.97 -1.52
CA GLY A 63 -22.30 -8.09 -0.42
C GLY A 63 -22.85 -6.69 -0.64
N ASP A 64 -23.00 -5.94 0.45
CA ASP A 64 -23.68 -4.65 0.46
C ASP A 64 -22.99 -3.62 -0.45
N PHE A 65 -21.64 -3.62 -0.51
CA PHE A 65 -20.93 -2.76 -1.48
C PHE A 65 -21.25 -3.14 -2.92
N TYR A 66 -21.37 -4.43 -3.25
CA TYR A 66 -21.66 -4.83 -4.63
C TYR A 66 -23.08 -4.41 -5.03
N ASP A 67 -24.04 -4.54 -4.12
CA ASP A 67 -25.41 -4.12 -4.37
C ASP A 67 -25.50 -2.60 -4.56
N PHE A 68 -24.84 -1.82 -3.69
CA PHE A 68 -24.65 -0.38 -3.85
C PHE A 68 -23.99 -0.03 -5.20
N PHE A 69 -22.82 -0.61 -5.49
CA PHE A 69 -22.06 -0.36 -6.72
C PHE A 69 -22.89 -0.63 -7.98
N LYS A 70 -23.72 -1.67 -7.97
CA LYS A 70 -24.56 -2.06 -9.10
C LYS A 70 -25.80 -1.16 -9.26
N ASN A 71 -26.39 -0.70 -8.16
CA ASN A 71 -27.64 0.07 -8.19
C ASN A 71 -27.40 1.56 -8.40
N ASP A 72 -26.34 2.09 -7.79
CA ASP A 72 -26.09 3.52 -7.69
C ASP A 72 -24.95 4.00 -8.60
N ASP A 73 -24.19 3.07 -9.18
CA ASP A 73 -23.12 3.33 -10.16
C ASP A 73 -22.13 4.44 -9.73
N PRO A 74 -21.49 4.31 -8.54
CA PRO A 74 -20.56 5.31 -8.04
C PRO A 74 -19.36 5.44 -8.98
N THR A 75 -18.84 6.66 -9.13
CA THR A 75 -17.71 6.91 -10.04
C THR A 75 -16.38 6.63 -9.33
N ILE A 76 -15.42 6.01 -10.02
CA ILE A 76 -14.06 5.86 -9.49
C ILE A 76 -13.26 7.12 -9.84
N ASN A 77 -12.82 7.84 -8.81
CA ASN A 77 -12.04 9.08 -8.98
C ASN A 77 -10.53 8.84 -8.89
N ALA A 78 -10.09 8.04 -7.92
CA ALA A 78 -8.68 7.83 -7.65
C ALA A 78 -8.37 6.39 -7.21
N VAL A 79 -7.08 6.04 -7.24
CA VAL A 79 -6.55 4.81 -6.64
C VAL A 79 -5.41 5.16 -5.70
N GLY A 80 -5.39 4.55 -4.52
CA GLY A 80 -4.31 4.70 -3.55
C GLY A 80 -3.24 3.64 -3.74
N LEU A 81 -1.98 4.06 -3.70
CA LEU A 81 -0.81 3.22 -3.90
C LEU A 81 -0.19 2.79 -2.57
N SER A 82 0.63 1.73 -2.57
CA SER A 82 1.40 1.27 -1.41
C SER A 82 2.44 2.27 -0.91
N THR A 83 2.72 3.32 -1.68
CA THR A 83 3.55 4.47 -1.28
C THR A 83 2.79 5.46 -0.39
N GLY A 84 1.46 5.36 -0.31
CA GLY A 84 0.58 6.32 0.34
C GLY A 84 0.03 7.41 -0.60
N ASP A 85 0.54 7.48 -1.84
CA ASP A 85 0.07 8.44 -2.83
C ASP A 85 -1.28 8.04 -3.41
N TYR A 86 -2.09 9.04 -3.78
CA TYR A 86 -3.32 8.83 -4.53
C TYR A 86 -3.16 9.44 -5.93
N ILE A 87 -3.58 8.68 -6.94
CA ILE A 87 -3.50 9.08 -8.33
C ILE A 87 -4.87 9.09 -8.99
N ASP A 88 -5.09 10.03 -9.91
CA ASP A 88 -6.31 10.10 -10.71
C ASP A 88 -6.51 8.79 -11.50
N PHE A 89 -7.68 8.18 -11.32
CA PHE A 89 -7.97 6.88 -11.90
C PHE A 89 -8.05 6.94 -13.43
N ARG A 90 -8.54 8.05 -14.00
CA ARG A 90 -8.65 8.21 -15.44
C ARG A 90 -7.27 8.32 -16.08
N GLU A 91 -6.36 9.07 -15.48
CA GLU A 91 -4.98 9.16 -15.96
C GLU A 91 -4.23 7.83 -15.78
N TYR A 92 -4.44 7.12 -14.67
CA TYR A 92 -3.95 5.74 -14.52
C TYR A 92 -4.47 4.81 -15.63
N ALA A 93 -5.79 4.76 -15.83
CA ALA A 93 -6.43 3.89 -16.81
C ALA A 93 -5.93 4.21 -18.23
N LYS A 94 -5.78 5.50 -18.56
CA LYS A 94 -5.23 5.97 -19.83
C LYS A 94 -3.81 5.48 -20.03
N ARG A 95 -2.92 5.61 -19.04
CA ARG A 95 -1.54 5.11 -19.12
C ARG A 95 -1.49 3.59 -19.31
N VAL A 96 -2.27 2.84 -18.55
CA VAL A 96 -2.34 1.37 -18.70
C VAL A 96 -2.88 0.97 -20.09
N THR A 97 -3.84 1.72 -20.62
CA THR A 97 -4.44 1.47 -21.94
C THR A 97 -3.48 1.78 -23.08
N PHE A 98 -2.71 2.87 -22.97
CA PHE A 98 -1.83 3.37 -24.02
C PHE A 98 -0.34 3.11 -23.77
N LYS A 99 0.01 2.25 -22.80
CA LYS A 99 1.40 1.82 -22.55
C LYS A 99 2.04 1.22 -23.81
N GLU A 100 3.35 1.34 -23.90
CA GLU A 100 4.12 0.73 -24.98
C GLU A 100 4.01 -0.80 -24.93
N SER A 101 4.19 -1.46 -26.08
CA SER A 101 4.09 -2.92 -26.15
C SER A 101 5.20 -3.65 -25.37
N THR A 102 6.28 -2.95 -25.06
CA THR A 102 7.39 -3.43 -24.23
C THR A 102 7.16 -3.23 -22.74
N GLU A 103 6.17 -2.41 -22.34
CA GLU A 103 5.86 -2.12 -20.95
C GLU A 103 4.79 -3.09 -20.41
N THR A 104 5.00 -3.51 -19.17
CA THR A 104 4.00 -4.21 -18.37
C THR A 104 3.13 -3.22 -17.60
N VAL A 105 2.02 -3.69 -17.03
CA VAL A 105 1.22 -2.86 -16.10
C VAL A 105 2.01 -2.51 -14.85
N GLN A 106 2.91 -3.40 -14.41
CA GLN A 106 3.76 -3.15 -13.25
C GLN A 106 4.79 -2.05 -13.52
N ASP A 107 5.35 -2.01 -14.74
CA ASP A 107 6.25 -0.91 -15.15
C ASP A 107 5.52 0.43 -15.08
N VAL A 108 4.30 0.49 -15.62
CA VAL A 108 3.45 1.69 -15.50
C VAL A 108 3.25 2.06 -14.03
N LEU A 109 2.84 1.11 -13.17
CA LEU A 109 2.59 1.36 -11.75
C LEU A 109 3.81 1.89 -11.00
N ASN A 110 4.99 1.32 -11.27
CA ASN A 110 6.23 1.72 -10.65
C ASN A 110 6.63 3.17 -11.00
N ASP A 111 6.21 3.67 -12.17
CA ASP A 111 6.53 5.03 -12.63
C ASP A 111 5.53 6.10 -12.16
N LEU A 112 4.34 5.73 -11.69
CA LEU A 112 3.28 6.70 -11.31
C LEU A 112 3.64 7.59 -10.11
N PRO A 113 4.30 7.10 -9.05
CA PRO A 113 4.68 7.95 -7.92
C PRO A 113 5.54 9.15 -8.32
N ASP A 114 6.33 9.03 -9.39
CA ASP A 114 7.24 10.10 -9.84
C ASP A 114 6.55 11.13 -10.77
N VAL A 115 5.28 10.96 -11.13
CA VAL A 115 4.56 11.89 -12.01
C VAL A 115 3.61 12.77 -11.21
N THR A 116 4.07 13.98 -10.90
CA THR A 116 3.32 14.95 -10.08
C THR A 116 1.94 15.32 -10.63
N ASP A 117 1.78 15.40 -11.95
CA ASP A 117 0.56 15.95 -12.57
C ASP A 117 -0.66 15.03 -12.47
N ILE A 118 -0.47 13.78 -12.05
CA ILE A 118 -1.55 12.81 -11.86
C ILE A 118 -1.89 12.59 -10.38
N HIS A 119 -1.15 13.22 -9.47
CA HIS A 119 -1.36 13.08 -8.04
C HIS A 119 -2.58 13.88 -7.61
N VAL A 120 -3.38 13.26 -6.75
CA VAL A 120 -4.44 13.95 -6.03
C VAL A 120 -3.81 14.80 -4.94
N SER A 121 -4.34 16.02 -4.73
CA SER A 121 -3.81 16.91 -3.70
C SER A 121 -4.10 16.40 -2.28
N ASP A 122 -3.17 16.63 -1.35
CA ASP A 122 -3.33 16.26 0.07
C ASP A 122 -4.63 16.79 0.70
N ASN A 123 -5.07 17.99 0.31
CA ASN A 123 -6.32 18.57 0.79
C ASN A 123 -7.54 17.76 0.35
N THR A 124 -7.51 17.21 -0.86
CA THR A 124 -8.56 16.33 -1.38
C THR A 124 -8.50 14.98 -0.66
N ILE A 125 -7.30 14.41 -0.51
CA ILE A 125 -7.10 13.12 0.19
C ILE A 125 -7.61 13.21 1.64
N ALA A 126 -7.34 14.31 2.34
CA ALA A 126 -7.80 14.54 3.71
C ALA A 126 -9.34 14.62 3.84
N SER A 127 -10.07 14.82 2.73
CA SER A 127 -11.54 14.83 2.71
C SER A 127 -12.16 13.45 2.46
N TYR A 128 -11.35 12.45 2.09
CA TYR A 128 -11.82 11.10 1.82
C TYR A 128 -12.33 10.44 3.10
N GLN A 129 -13.55 9.92 3.03
CA GLN A 129 -14.19 9.28 4.17
C GLN A 129 -13.98 7.77 4.15
N THR A 130 -13.99 7.18 5.34
CA THR A 130 -14.02 5.72 5.51
C THR A 130 -15.47 5.29 5.70
N ILE A 131 -15.87 4.22 5.01
CA ILE A 131 -17.18 3.60 5.19
C ILE A 131 -17.15 2.73 6.46
N ASN A 132 -18.14 2.93 7.34
CA ASN A 132 -18.37 2.14 8.55
C ASN A 132 -19.38 0.99 8.33
N GLY A 133 -20.15 1.02 7.24
CA GLY A 133 -21.07 -0.04 6.86
C GLY A 133 -22.10 0.42 5.85
N TYR A 134 -23.24 -0.27 5.82
CA TYR A 134 -24.38 0.06 4.96
C TYR A 134 -25.66 0.17 5.78
N ASN A 135 -26.54 1.10 5.42
CA ASN A 135 -27.84 1.26 6.06
C ASN A 135 -28.86 0.25 5.53
N SER A 136 -30.09 0.30 6.04
CA SER A 136 -31.17 -0.61 5.62
C SER A 136 -31.60 -0.45 4.16
N ASP A 137 -31.26 0.68 3.54
CA ASP A 137 -31.56 1.00 2.15
C ASP A 137 -30.40 0.64 1.20
N GLY A 138 -29.28 0.15 1.76
CA GLY A 138 -28.10 -0.27 1.00
C GLY A 138 -27.11 0.86 0.70
N GLU A 139 -27.28 2.04 1.29
CA GLU A 139 -26.36 3.17 1.11
C GLU A 139 -25.19 3.10 2.10
N PRO A 140 -23.99 3.58 1.70
CA PRO A 140 -22.83 3.62 2.59
C PRO A 140 -23.06 4.55 3.77
N VAL A 141 -22.70 4.08 4.96
CA VAL A 141 -22.67 4.86 6.20
C VAL A 141 -21.23 5.23 6.50
N PHE A 142 -20.93 6.52 6.53
CA PHE A 142 -19.59 7.03 6.81
C PHE A 142 -19.34 7.17 8.32
N GLU A 143 -18.07 7.12 8.73
CA GLU A 143 -17.71 7.46 10.11
C GLU A 143 -18.04 8.92 10.42
N GLU A 144 -18.59 9.21 11.61
CA GLU A 144 -18.82 10.59 12.03
C GLU A 144 -17.47 11.31 12.17
N ALA A 145 -17.37 12.49 11.55
CA ALA A 145 -16.21 13.35 11.73
C ALA A 145 -16.07 13.72 13.22
N VAL A 146 -14.94 13.36 13.83
CA VAL A 146 -14.64 13.71 15.21
C VAL A 146 -14.54 15.23 15.29
N THR A 147 -15.60 15.89 15.77
CA THR A 147 -15.61 17.35 15.88
C THR A 147 -14.67 17.71 17.04
N PRO A 148 -13.60 18.50 16.83
CA PRO A 148 -12.73 18.88 17.93
C PRO A 148 -13.53 19.71 18.93
N GLU A 149 -13.53 19.31 20.19
CA GLU A 149 -14.09 20.13 21.27
C GLU A 149 -13.38 21.47 21.29
N VAL A 150 -14.13 22.56 21.05
CA VAL A 150 -13.61 23.91 21.20
C VAL A 150 -13.42 24.17 22.69
N ILE A 151 -12.20 23.96 23.18
CA ILE A 151 -11.83 24.40 24.53
C ILE A 151 -11.84 25.93 24.48
N SER A 152 -12.90 26.52 25.03
CA SER A 152 -12.96 27.97 25.23
C SER A 152 -11.89 28.34 26.27
N ILE A 153 -10.92 29.15 25.86
CA ILE A 153 -9.96 29.75 26.78
C ILE A 153 -10.61 31.05 27.26
N ASP A 154 -11.08 31.07 28.51
CA ASP A 154 -11.46 32.29 29.23
C ASP A 154 -10.24 33.15 29.57
#